data_AF-A0A377I7P9-F1
#
_entry.id   AF-A0A377I7P9-F1
#
_cell.length_a   1.000
_cell.length_b   1.000
_cell.length_c   1.000
_cell.angle_alpha   90.00
_cell.angle_beta   90.00
_cell.angle_gamma   90.00
#
_symmetry.space_group_name_H-M   'P 1'
#
loop_
_entity.id
_entity.type
_entity.pdbx_description
1 polymer ?
#
loop_
_entity_poly.entity_id
_entity_poly.type
_entity_poly.pdbx_seq_one_letter_code
_entity_poly.pdbx_strand_id
1 'polypeptide(L)'
;MNEKLLYAVIGAVAVLHNGKRYEVGETLELTQEEAQNIALYVELTESGKVKLAQQQRNAEEAQRKAEEAKNNKEATTNTANANTENQA
;
A
#
# COMPACT_ATOMS: atom_id res chain seq x y z
N MET A 1 11.48 0.32 -7.43
CA MET A 1 12.21 -0.80 -6.80
C MET A 1 11.17 -1.68 -6.13
N ASN A 2 11.17 -2.98 -6.40
CA ASN A 2 10.33 -3.93 -5.65
C ASN A 2 10.98 -4.16 -4.29
N GLU A 3 10.81 -3.20 -3.38
CA GLU A 3 11.26 -3.35 -2.01
C GLU A 3 10.46 -4.47 -1.36
N LYS A 4 11.17 -5.46 -0.80
CA LYS A 4 10.55 -6.49 0.02
C LYS A 4 10.19 -5.88 1.35
N LEU A 5 8.92 -6.00 1.73
CA LEU A 5 8.38 -5.23 2.85
C LEU A 5 7.67 -6.12 3.86
N LEU A 6 7.23 -7.31 3.45
CA LEU A 6 6.45 -8.23 4.26
C LEU A 6 7.25 -9.48 4.60
N TYR A 7 7.13 -9.89 5.85
CA TYR A 7 7.74 -11.09 6.40
C TYR A 7 6.61 -12.03 6.80
N ALA A 8 6.60 -13.24 6.27
CA ALA A 8 5.56 -14.23 6.54
C ALA A 8 6.17 -15.52 7.12
N VAL A 9 5.45 -16.19 8.02
CA VAL A 9 5.82 -17.51 8.55
C VAL A 9 5.13 -18.59 7.74
N ILE A 10 5.90 -19.62 7.36
CA ILE A 10 5.37 -20.79 6.66
C ILE A 10 4.62 -21.68 7.66
N GLY A 11 3.29 -21.80 7.52
CA GLY A 11 2.44 -22.39 8.55
C GLY A 11 2.07 -23.87 8.38
N ALA A 12 1.95 -24.36 7.14
CA ALA A 12 1.39 -25.69 6.89
C ALA A 12 2.34 -26.66 6.16
N VAL A 13 3.07 -26.18 5.15
CA VAL A 13 3.95 -27.00 4.29
C VAL A 13 5.14 -26.18 3.82
N ALA A 14 6.26 -26.83 3.51
CA ALA A 14 7.41 -26.16 2.91
C ALA A 14 7.05 -25.52 1.56
N VAL A 15 7.58 -24.32 1.31
CA VAL A 15 7.29 -23.52 0.09
C VAL A 15 8.58 -23.27 -0.69
N LEU A 16 8.54 -23.50 -2.01
CA LEU A 16 9.61 -23.07 -2.92
C LEU A 16 9.26 -21.69 -3.48
N HIS A 17 10.05 -20.68 -3.17
CA HIS A 17 9.85 -19.32 -3.65
C HIS A 17 11.16 -18.69 -4.12
N ASN A 18 11.18 -18.13 -5.33
CA ASN A 18 12.35 -17.49 -5.94
C ASN A 18 13.64 -18.34 -5.87
N GLY A 19 13.52 -19.64 -6.15
CA GLY A 19 14.65 -20.58 -6.16
C GLY A 19 15.15 -21.03 -4.79
N LYS A 20 14.55 -20.57 -3.69
CA LYS A 20 14.85 -21.01 -2.32
C LYS A 20 13.66 -21.76 -1.73
N ARG A 21 13.93 -22.91 -1.11
CA ARG A 21 12.95 -23.67 -0.31
C ARG A 21 12.93 -23.12 1.12
N TYR A 22 11.74 -22.90 1.65
CA TYR A 22 11.49 -22.42 3.00
C TYR A 22 10.70 -23.50 3.75
N GLU A 23 11.20 -23.90 4.91
CA GLU A 23 10.58 -24.89 5.78
C GLU A 23 9.54 -24.26 6.72
N VAL A 24 8.71 -25.09 7.34
CA VAL A 24 7.70 -24.65 8.30
C VAL A 24 8.37 -23.90 9.46
N GLY A 25 7.83 -22.73 9.81
CA GLY A 25 8.38 -21.84 10.83
C GLY A 25 9.47 -20.90 10.33
N GLU A 26 9.98 -21.04 9.11
CA GLU A 26 10.90 -20.05 8.53
C GLU A 26 10.18 -18.79 8.06
N THR A 27 10.94 -17.70 7.99
CA THR A 27 10.45 -16.40 7.53
C THR A 27 10.74 -16.20 6.04
N LEU A 28 9.69 -15.88 5.29
CA LEU A 28 9.73 -15.56 3.87
C LEU A 28 9.57 -14.04 3.66
N GLU A 29 10.50 -13.42 2.95
CA GLU A 29 10.43 -12.00 2.57
C GLU A 29 9.74 -11.79 1.23
N LEU A 30 8.67 -11.02 1.23
CA LEU A 30 7.78 -10.78 0.09
C LEU A 30 7.58 -9.29 -0.14
N THR A 31 7.37 -8.93 -1.40
CA THR A 31 6.69 -7.70 -1.78
C THR A 31 5.20 -7.77 -1.43
N GLN A 32 4.52 -6.63 -1.48
CA GLN A 32 3.09 -6.55 -1.21
C GLN A 32 2.26 -7.40 -2.19
N GLU A 33 2.64 -7.39 -3.46
CA GLU A 33 1.97 -8.17 -4.51
C GLU A 33 2.19 -9.68 -4.31
N GLU A 34 3.43 -10.11 -4.04
CA GLU A 34 3.73 -11.52 -3.82
C GLU A 34 2.98 -12.07 -2.59
N ALA A 35 2.88 -11.29 -1.51
CA ALA A 35 2.16 -11.69 -0.32
C ALA A 35 0.65 -11.89 -0.57
N GLN A 36 0.01 -11.03 -1.38
CA GLN A 36 -1.40 -11.20 -1.75
C GLN A 36 -1.62 -12.48 -2.55
N ASN A 37 -0.70 -12.81 -3.45
CA ASN A 37 -0.81 -13.97 -4.34
C ASN A 37 -0.61 -15.31 -3.63
N ILE A 38 0.13 -15.37 -2.51
CA ILE A 38 0.45 -16.62 -1.80
C ILE A 38 -0.17 -16.74 -0.41
N ALA A 39 -1.08 -15.84 -0.05
CA ALA A 39 -1.69 -15.72 1.29
C ALA A 39 -2.38 -17.01 1.80
N LEU A 40 -2.72 -17.96 0.92
CA LEU A 40 -3.32 -19.24 1.31
C LEU A 40 -2.35 -20.14 2.11
N TYR A 41 -1.03 -19.93 1.95
CA TYR A 41 0.01 -20.83 2.48
C TYR A 41 0.93 -20.17 3.50
N VAL A 42 0.82 -18.85 3.68
CA VAL A 42 1.73 -18.07 4.54
C VAL A 42 0.94 -17.10 5.40
N GLU A 43 1.26 -17.01 6.68
CA GLU A 43 0.67 -16.00 7.58
C GLU A 43 1.66 -14.85 7.78
N LEU A 44 1.15 -13.61 7.79
CA LEU A 44 1.97 -12.47 8.15
C LEU A 44 2.43 -12.56 9.60
N THR A 45 3.70 -12.22 9.84
CA THR A 45 4.17 -11.99 11.21
C THR A 45 3.44 -10.80 11.82
N GLU A 46 3.40 -10.71 13.15
CA GLU A 46 2.81 -9.55 13.85
C GLU A 46 3.44 -8.21 13.41
N SER A 47 4.77 -8.20 13.22
CA SER A 47 5.47 -7.02 12.69
C SER A 47 5.08 -6.71 11.23
N GLY A 48 4.85 -7.75 10.41
CA GLY A 48 4.33 -7.62 9.06
C GLY A 48 2.92 -7.03 9.02
N LYS A 49 2.03 -7.48 9.91
CA LYS A 49 0.65 -6.95 10.06
C LYS A 49 0.68 -5.45 10.40
N VAL A 50 1.52 -5.04 11.36
CA VAL A 50 1.68 -3.63 11.76
C VAL A 50 2.17 -2.76 10.59
N LYS A 51 3.16 -3.26 9.84
CA LYS A 51 3.74 -2.52 8.70
C LYS A 51 2.74 -2.36 7.56
N LEU A 52 1.97 -3.40 7.25
CA LEU A 52 0.90 -3.34 6.24
C LEU A 52 -0.16 -2.29 6.62
N ALA A 53 -0.61 -2.29 7.87
CA ALA A 53 -1.57 -1.31 8.36
C ALA A 53 -1.04 0.14 8.27
N GLN A 54 0.26 0.35 8.53
CA GLN A 54 0.88 1.66 8.35
C GLN A 54 0.92 2.10 6.88
N GLN A 55 1.23 1.17 5.97
CA GLN A 55 1.27 1.48 4.54
C GLN A 55 -0.12 1.83 4.00
N GLN A 56 -1.17 1.13 4.45
CA GLN A 56 -2.56 1.46 4.10
C GLN A 56 -2.91 2.88 4.58
N ARG A 57 -2.62 3.21 5.84
CA ARG A 57 -2.82 4.58 6.36
C ARG A 57 -2.08 5.64 5.54
N ASN A 58 -0.82 5.38 5.17
CA ASN A 58 -0.03 6.32 4.36
C ASN A 58 -0.61 6.49 2.96
N ALA A 59 -1.10 5.41 2.34
CA ALA A 59 -1.74 5.45 1.03
C ALA A 59 -3.07 6.23 1.07
N GLU A 60 -3.90 5.99 2.09
CA GLU A 60 -5.14 6.74 2.33
C GLU A 60 -4.87 8.24 2.57
N GLU A 61 -3.84 8.58 3.37
CA GLU A 61 -3.47 9.97 3.60
C GLU A 61 -2.96 10.65 2.33
N ALA A 62 -2.18 9.94 1.50
CA ALA A 62 -1.74 10.45 0.21
C ALA A 62 -2.90 10.70 -0.75
N GLN A 63 -3.89 9.79 -0.79
CA GLN A 63 -5.11 9.97 -1.58
C GLN A 63 -5.91 11.17 -1.09
N ARG A 64 -6.11 11.32 0.23
CA ARG A 64 -6.83 12.45 0.81
C ARG A 64 -6.15 13.79 0.47
N LYS A 65 -4.82 13.88 0.59
CA LYS A 65 -4.07 15.09 0.21
C LYS A 65 -4.19 15.42 -1.27
N ALA A 66 -4.19 14.40 -2.13
CA ALA A 66 -4.36 14.61 -3.57
C ALA A 66 -5.78 15.14 -3.90
N GLU A 67 -6.81 14.64 -3.21
CA GLU A 67 -8.19 15.09 -3.38
C GLU A 67 -8.42 16.49 -2.83
N GLU A 68 -7.90 16.83 -1.64
CA GLU A 68 -7.90 18.18 -1.09
C GLU A 68 -7.19 19.18 -2.04
N ALA A 69 -6.05 18.79 -2.61
CA ALA A 69 -5.33 19.62 -3.58
C ALA A 69 -6.12 19.84 -4.89
N LYS A 70 -6.92 18.85 -5.33
CA LYS A 70 -7.79 18.99 -6.49
C LYS A 70 -8.96 19.93 -6.19
N ASN A 71 -9.61 19.76 -5.05
CA ASN A 71 -10.74 20.59 -4.62
C ASN A 71 -10.33 22.06 -4.42
N ASN A 72 -9.15 22.32 -3.84
CA ASN A 72 -8.62 23.68 -3.69
C ASN A 72 -8.29 24.34 -5.04
N LYS A 73 -7.81 23.57 -6.03
CA LYS A 73 -7.61 24.10 -7.39
C LYS A 73 -8.93 24.49 -8.04
N GLU A 74 -9.95 23.63 -7.98
CA GLU A 74 -11.28 23.89 -8.53
C GLU A 74 -11.96 25.12 -7.87
N ALA A 75 -11.82 25.26 -6.54
CA ALA A 75 -12.34 26.42 -5.82
C ALA A 75 -11.68 27.74 -6.26
N THR A 76 -10.37 27.73 -6.53
CA THR A 76 -9.60 28.91 -6.96
C THR A 76 -9.94 29.30 -8.41
N THR A 77 -10.17 28.32 -9.30
CA THR A 77 -10.60 28.58 -10.68
C THR A 77 -12.01 29.18 -10.73
N ASN A 78 -12.94 28.70 -9.88
CA ASN A 78 -14.30 29.24 -9.84
C ASN A 78 -14.37 30.68 -9.30
N THR A 79 -13.51 31.06 -8.34
CA THR A 79 -13.45 32.45 -7.86
C THR A 79 -12.77 33.40 -8.86
N ALA A 80 -11.79 32.92 -9.64
CA ALA A 80 -11.19 33.71 -10.71
C ALA A 80 -12.18 34.01 -11.85
N ASN A 81 -12.96 33.00 -12.28
CA ASN A 81 -13.98 33.19 -13.32
C ASN A 81 -15.14 34.08 -12.87
N ALA A 82 -15.62 33.92 -11.62
CA ALA A 82 -16.70 34.74 -11.07
C ALA A 82 -16.34 36.23 -10.94
N ASN A 83 -15.05 36.56 -10.72
CA ASN A 83 -14.59 37.96 -10.68
C ASN A 83 -14.40 38.58 -12.08
N THR A 84 -14.33 37.78 -13.14
CA THR A 84 -14.12 38.28 -14.51
C THR A 84 -15.44 38.59 -15.21
N GLU A 85 -16.52 37.88 -14.89
CA GLU A 85 -17.87 38.13 -15.44
C GLU A 85 -18.61 39.32 -14.81
N ASN A 86 -18.24 39.74 -13.59
CA ASN A 86 -18.91 40.84 -12.89
C ASN A 86 -18.26 42.23 -13.15
N GLN A 87 -17.35 42.33 -14.12
CA GLN A 87 -16.65 43.56 -14.51
C GLN A 87 -16.72 43.88 -16.03
N ALA A 88 -17.55 43.16 -16.80
CA ALA A 88 -17.83 43.43 -18.22
C ALA A 88 -19.24 43.98 -18.39
#